data_AF-A0A961IHJ9-F1
#
_entry.id   AF-A0A961IHJ9-F1
#
_cell.length_a   1.000
_cell.length_b   1.000
_cell.length_c   1.000
_cell.angle_alpha   90.00
_cell.angle_beta   90.00
_cell.angle_gamma   90.00
#
_symmetry.space_group_name_H-M   'P 1'
#
loop_
_entity.id
_entity.type
_entity.pdbx_description
1 polymer ?
#
loop_
_entity_poly.entity_id
_entity_poly.type
_entity_poly.pdbx_seq_one_letter_code
_entity_poly.pdbx_strand_id
1 'polypeptide(L)'
;SGRPRLREFALRYADLAAVGIVPDMVPLIGENRALVRMGIGRIGAVSAPGHRSYCPGYAALIQAMNLSHTRVVSRDLSWSIGPALNAAGRMGNTRLALDLLTCQEEPEAKRLARELVRLNEERRRRTARNEALVNQLVEQESHLLDHPILFLYHAELEPGVSGIVATRMVEKHLRPVVYINPDGAYARGSIRTFQQVNVLHLLDAARDLFIQFGGHPEAAGFSIAYDRIPELKSRLLNHAGQVLLNDPVFSGSPLVESTEPPWHLEILPGQLNRALLKELDLFEPFGTGNPEPIFKVRATRLINCKLMSDGLHARFQIQGAPAYLDCIAWRQGAVVDAIVQKQQSAWLFGSLEMSYFRGRARLQFRVDRVLPHEAAF
;
A
#
# COMPACT_ATOMS: atom_id res chain seq x y z
N SER A 1 4.33 42.17 -5.25
CA SER A 1 3.00 41.96 -5.88
C SER A 1 2.76 40.56 -6.48
N GLY A 2 3.60 39.54 -6.25
CA GLY A 2 3.42 38.17 -6.83
C GLY A 2 2.67 37.14 -5.96
N ARG A 3 2.46 37.40 -4.67
CA ARG A 3 1.85 36.44 -3.72
C ARG A 3 0.40 36.02 -4.05
N PRO A 4 -0.50 36.91 -4.52
CA PRO A 4 -1.86 36.52 -4.88
C PRO A 4 -1.92 35.52 -6.04
N ARG A 5 -1.07 35.71 -7.06
CA ARG A 5 -0.99 34.82 -8.23
C ARG A 5 -0.43 33.44 -7.88
N LEU A 6 0.58 33.37 -7.00
CA LEU A 6 1.13 32.10 -6.54
C LEU A 6 0.11 31.31 -5.71
N ARG A 7 -0.64 31.99 -4.83
CA ARG A 7 -1.71 31.37 -4.05
C ARG A 7 -2.82 30.84 -4.96
N GLU A 8 -3.25 31.61 -5.94
CA GLU A 8 -4.27 31.18 -6.90
C GLU A 8 -3.78 29.98 -7.74
N PHE A 9 -2.53 30.01 -8.19
CA PHE A 9 -1.90 28.90 -8.91
C PHE A 9 -1.84 27.63 -8.05
N ALA A 10 -1.32 27.73 -6.83
CA ALA A 10 -1.25 26.61 -5.89
C ALA A 10 -2.65 26.05 -5.59
N LEU A 11 -3.62 26.93 -5.36
CA LEU A 11 -5.02 26.52 -5.17
C LEU A 11 -5.58 25.81 -6.41
N ARG A 12 -5.23 26.25 -7.62
CA ARG A 12 -5.74 25.68 -8.87
C ARG A 12 -5.27 24.25 -9.10
N TYR A 13 -4.02 23.94 -8.74
CA TYR A 13 -3.35 22.66 -9.04
C TYR A 13 -3.04 21.81 -7.80
N ALA A 14 -3.61 22.16 -6.63
CA ALA A 14 -3.38 21.41 -5.38
C ALA A 14 -3.87 19.96 -5.44
N ASP A 15 -4.89 19.68 -6.26
CA ASP A 15 -5.39 18.34 -6.54
C ASP A 15 -4.35 17.48 -7.27
N LEU A 16 -3.74 18.00 -8.34
CA LEU A 16 -2.64 17.34 -9.05
C LEU A 16 -1.44 17.10 -8.11
N ALA A 17 -1.09 18.10 -7.30
CA ALA A 17 -0.03 17.96 -6.30
C ALA A 17 -0.36 16.84 -5.29
N ALA A 18 -1.61 16.77 -4.81
CA ALA A 18 -2.01 15.76 -3.84
C ALA A 18 -1.91 14.33 -4.39
N VAL A 19 -2.34 14.11 -5.64
CA VAL A 19 -2.23 12.78 -6.29
C VAL A 19 -0.80 12.39 -6.69
N GLY A 20 0.16 13.32 -6.66
CA GLY A 20 1.58 13.02 -6.75
C GLY A 20 2.22 12.77 -5.38
N ILE A 21 2.05 13.70 -4.44
CA ILE A 21 2.70 13.68 -3.11
C ILE A 21 2.29 12.45 -2.30
N VAL A 22 0.99 12.13 -2.26
CA VAL A 22 0.47 11.07 -1.38
C VAL A 22 0.91 9.68 -1.83
N PRO A 23 0.78 9.28 -3.12
CA PRO A 23 1.26 7.98 -3.58
C PRO A 23 2.79 7.83 -3.56
N ASP A 24 3.55 8.94 -3.68
CA ASP A 24 5.02 8.93 -3.60
C ASP A 24 5.54 8.90 -2.15
N MET A 25 4.65 8.75 -1.16
CA MET A 25 4.99 8.63 0.26
C MET A 25 5.85 9.80 0.79
N VAL A 26 5.72 10.98 0.20
CA VAL A 26 6.42 12.19 0.63
C VAL A 26 5.91 12.60 2.03
N PRO A 27 6.77 13.04 2.98
CA PRO A 27 6.34 13.43 4.31
C PRO A 27 5.25 14.52 4.31
N LEU A 28 4.11 14.22 4.93
CA LEU A 28 2.93 15.07 5.09
C LEU A 28 3.05 15.98 6.31
N ILE A 29 4.10 16.80 6.31
CA ILE A 29 4.37 17.86 7.28
C ILE A 29 4.51 19.21 6.54
N GLY A 30 4.39 20.33 7.25
CA GLY A 30 4.61 21.67 6.69
C GLY A 30 3.83 21.95 5.40
N GLU A 31 4.54 22.35 4.36
CA GLU A 31 3.97 22.75 3.06
C GLU A 31 3.28 21.60 2.33
N ASN A 32 3.87 20.39 2.34
CA ASN A 32 3.27 19.21 1.72
C ASN A 32 1.91 18.89 2.34
N ARG A 33 1.82 18.96 3.68
CA ARG A 33 0.57 18.76 4.40
C ARG A 33 -0.50 19.77 3.98
N ALA A 34 -0.12 21.04 3.87
CA ALA A 34 -1.03 22.11 3.45
C ALA A 34 -1.53 21.90 2.01
N LEU A 35 -0.64 21.60 1.07
CA LEU A 35 -0.97 21.32 -0.33
C LEU A 35 -1.91 20.12 -0.45
N VAL A 36 -1.57 19.00 0.21
CA VAL A 36 -2.39 17.78 0.18
C VAL A 36 -3.76 18.02 0.80
N ARG A 37 -3.86 18.74 1.92
CA ARG A 37 -5.16 19.08 2.55
C ARG A 37 -6.05 19.90 1.60
N MET A 38 -5.47 20.88 0.90
CA MET A 38 -6.20 21.65 -0.12
C MET A 38 -6.61 20.77 -1.31
N GLY A 39 -5.72 19.91 -1.79
CA GLY A 39 -5.97 19.02 -2.91
C GLY A 39 -7.06 17.99 -2.65
N ILE A 40 -7.03 17.33 -1.49
CA ILE A 40 -8.08 16.39 -1.06
C ILE A 40 -9.43 17.12 -0.96
N GLY A 41 -9.45 18.34 -0.40
CA GLY A 41 -10.65 19.16 -0.36
C GLY A 41 -11.24 19.43 -1.75
N ARG A 42 -10.39 19.72 -2.75
CA ARG A 42 -10.81 19.92 -4.15
C ARG A 42 -11.33 18.63 -4.79
N ILE A 43 -10.62 17.52 -4.62
CA ILE A 43 -10.99 16.19 -5.15
C ILE A 43 -12.30 15.68 -4.51
N GLY A 44 -12.56 16.01 -3.24
CA GLY A 44 -13.83 15.70 -2.58
C GLY A 44 -14.99 16.61 -3.02
N ALA A 45 -14.70 17.89 -3.29
CA ALA A 45 -15.72 18.88 -3.66
C ALA A 45 -16.32 18.69 -5.08
N VAL A 46 -15.78 17.77 -5.88
CA VAL A 46 -16.17 17.54 -7.28
C VAL A 46 -17.59 16.96 -7.43
N SER A 47 -18.25 16.61 -6.33
CA SER A 47 -19.65 16.12 -6.32
C SER A 47 -20.70 17.20 -6.00
N ALA A 48 -20.29 18.45 -5.73
CA ALA A 48 -21.23 19.55 -5.48
C ALA A 48 -21.51 20.34 -6.78
N PRO A 49 -22.77 20.44 -7.23
CA PRO A 49 -23.13 21.26 -8.39
C PRO A 49 -22.68 22.72 -8.21
N GLY A 50 -22.03 23.30 -9.24
CA GLY A 50 -21.67 24.73 -9.27
C GLY A 50 -20.29 25.09 -8.72
N HIS A 51 -19.46 24.13 -8.29
CA HIS A 51 -18.08 24.43 -7.90
C HIS A 51 -17.18 24.67 -9.13
N ARG A 52 -16.57 25.87 -9.21
CA ARG A 52 -15.65 26.34 -10.27
C ARG A 52 -14.35 25.53 -10.44
N SER A 53 -14.21 24.42 -9.74
CA SER A 53 -13.01 23.57 -9.68
C SER A 53 -13.34 22.11 -10.03
N TYR A 54 -14.17 21.94 -11.05
CA TYR A 54 -14.60 20.62 -11.50
C TYR A 54 -13.55 20.07 -12.46
N CYS A 55 -12.81 19.03 -12.04
CA CYS A 55 -12.13 18.14 -12.97
C CYS A 55 -13.06 16.94 -13.19
N PRO A 56 -13.74 16.84 -14.35
CA PRO A 56 -14.63 15.72 -14.67
C PRO A 56 -13.97 14.36 -14.45
N GLY A 57 -12.66 14.27 -14.68
CA GLY A 57 -11.87 13.07 -14.48
C GLY A 57 -11.90 12.52 -13.06
N TYR A 58 -11.74 13.37 -12.03
CA TYR A 58 -11.80 12.92 -10.64
C TYR A 58 -13.20 12.44 -10.25
N ALA A 59 -14.25 13.18 -10.62
CA ALA A 59 -15.63 12.75 -10.34
C ALA A 59 -15.94 11.40 -11.00
N ALA A 60 -15.58 11.24 -12.27
CA ALA A 60 -15.75 10.00 -13.00
C ALA A 60 -14.97 8.84 -12.36
N LEU A 61 -13.74 9.08 -11.90
CA LEU A 61 -12.92 8.06 -11.26
C LEU A 61 -13.47 7.65 -9.89
N ILE A 62 -13.83 8.60 -9.03
CA ILE A 62 -14.47 8.36 -7.72
C ILE A 62 -15.73 7.52 -7.90
N GLN A 63 -16.55 7.87 -8.89
CA GLN A 63 -17.76 7.11 -9.23
C GLN A 63 -17.44 5.70 -9.72
N ALA A 64 -16.52 5.54 -10.67
CA ALA A 64 -16.16 4.24 -11.22
C ALA A 64 -15.55 3.30 -10.15
N MET A 65 -14.88 3.85 -9.15
CA MET A 65 -14.29 3.10 -8.03
C MET A 65 -15.26 2.86 -6.86
N ASN A 66 -16.50 3.37 -6.93
CA ASN A 66 -17.48 3.34 -5.84
C ASN A 66 -16.95 3.95 -4.52
N LEU A 67 -16.09 4.96 -4.61
CA LEU A 67 -15.63 5.72 -3.45
C LEU A 67 -16.72 6.66 -2.95
N SER A 68 -16.58 7.16 -1.72
CA SER A 68 -17.54 8.13 -1.19
C SER A 68 -17.54 9.40 -2.02
N HIS A 69 -18.71 9.73 -2.57
CA HIS A 69 -18.93 10.99 -3.28
C HIS A 69 -18.92 12.21 -2.36
N THR A 70 -19.07 12.01 -1.05
CA THR A 70 -19.19 13.11 -0.08
C THR A 70 -17.89 13.39 0.67
N ARG A 71 -16.93 12.45 0.66
CA ARG A 71 -15.68 12.60 1.40
C ARG A 71 -14.57 11.72 0.85
N VAL A 72 -13.55 12.36 0.30
CA VAL A 72 -12.26 11.73 -0.05
C VAL A 72 -11.27 12.04 1.07
N VAL A 73 -10.48 11.06 1.50
CA VAL A 73 -9.39 11.21 2.49
C VAL A 73 -8.04 10.81 1.90
N SER A 74 -6.94 11.08 2.61
CA SER A 74 -5.60 10.76 2.09
C SER A 74 -5.43 9.27 1.79
N ARG A 75 -6.09 8.42 2.58
CA ARG A 75 -6.12 6.98 2.34
C ARG A 75 -6.73 6.61 0.98
N ASP A 76 -7.77 7.30 0.53
CA ASP A 76 -8.35 7.06 -0.80
C ASP A 76 -7.35 7.40 -1.90
N LEU A 77 -6.54 8.44 -1.69
CA LEU A 77 -5.44 8.80 -2.61
C LEU A 77 -4.36 7.71 -2.61
N SER A 78 -3.90 7.25 -1.44
CA SER A 78 -2.83 6.24 -1.33
C SER A 78 -3.24 4.85 -1.84
N TRP A 79 -4.47 4.40 -1.56
CA TRP A 79 -4.87 3.00 -1.74
C TRP A 79 -5.80 2.76 -2.93
N SER A 80 -6.47 3.81 -3.41
CA SER A 80 -7.46 3.72 -4.50
C SER A 80 -7.04 4.55 -5.70
N ILE A 81 -7.11 5.88 -5.60
CA ILE A 81 -6.93 6.82 -6.72
C ILE A 81 -5.50 6.74 -7.28
N GLY A 82 -4.48 6.89 -6.43
CA GLY A 82 -3.07 6.83 -6.84
C GLY A 82 -2.72 5.51 -7.54
N PRO A 83 -3.03 4.34 -6.95
CA PRO A 83 -2.81 3.06 -7.59
C PRO A 83 -3.57 2.87 -8.91
N ALA A 84 -4.76 3.46 -9.07
CA ALA A 84 -5.49 3.44 -10.33
C ALA A 84 -4.79 4.28 -11.40
N LEU A 85 -4.37 5.52 -11.07
CA LEU A 85 -3.61 6.38 -11.98
C LEU A 85 -2.28 5.72 -12.40
N ASN A 86 -1.55 5.16 -11.44
CA ASN A 86 -0.28 4.47 -11.67
C ASN A 86 -0.44 3.17 -12.49
N ALA A 87 -1.62 2.57 -12.50
CA ALA A 87 -1.88 1.39 -13.31
C ALA A 87 -1.74 1.69 -14.81
N ALA A 88 -2.05 2.91 -15.25
CA ALA A 88 -1.90 3.33 -16.64
C ALA A 88 -0.46 3.11 -17.13
N GLY A 89 0.53 3.62 -16.39
CA GLY A 89 1.94 3.44 -16.73
C GLY A 89 2.43 2.00 -16.59
N ARG A 90 1.99 1.30 -15.54
CA ARG A 90 2.35 -0.12 -15.33
C ARG A 90 1.83 -1.05 -16.42
N MET A 91 0.70 -0.69 -17.02
CA MET A 91 0.05 -1.47 -18.09
C MET A 91 0.36 -0.94 -19.49
N GLY A 92 1.34 -0.04 -19.64
CA GLY A 92 1.81 0.45 -20.94
C GLY A 92 0.92 1.50 -21.61
N ASN A 93 -0.07 2.06 -20.90
CA ASN A 93 -0.97 3.11 -21.38
C ASN A 93 -0.79 4.39 -20.55
N THR A 94 0.42 4.98 -20.58
CA THR A 94 0.76 6.16 -19.76
C THR A 94 -0.12 7.38 -20.03
N ARG A 95 -0.65 7.50 -21.26
CA ARG A 95 -1.47 8.65 -21.67
C ARG A 95 -2.85 8.66 -21.03
N LEU A 96 -3.42 7.50 -20.71
CA LEU A 96 -4.78 7.39 -20.18
C LEU A 96 -4.99 8.19 -18.89
N ALA A 97 -4.03 8.15 -17.96
CA ALA A 97 -4.13 8.91 -16.71
C ALA A 97 -4.07 10.43 -16.97
N LEU A 98 -3.20 10.87 -17.89
CA LEU A 98 -3.09 12.27 -18.29
C LEU A 98 -4.38 12.76 -18.98
N ASP A 99 -4.88 11.99 -19.93
CA ASP A 99 -6.11 12.31 -20.66
C ASP A 99 -7.29 12.40 -19.69
N LEU A 100 -7.40 11.49 -18.71
CA LEU A 100 -8.43 11.55 -17.67
C LEU A 100 -8.36 12.84 -16.85
N LEU A 101 -7.17 13.21 -16.35
CA LEU A 101 -6.97 14.36 -15.47
C LEU A 101 -7.12 15.71 -16.19
N THR A 102 -6.99 15.72 -17.53
CA THR A 102 -7.12 16.92 -18.36
C THR A 102 -8.45 17.02 -19.11
N CYS A 103 -9.24 15.94 -19.12
CA CYS A 103 -10.54 15.87 -19.79
C CYS A 103 -11.55 16.90 -19.25
N GLN A 104 -12.22 17.61 -20.17
CA GLN A 104 -13.25 18.60 -19.87
C GLN A 104 -14.67 18.11 -20.15
N GLU A 105 -14.83 16.97 -20.81
CA GLU A 105 -16.13 16.42 -21.20
C GLU A 105 -16.54 15.25 -20.31
N GLU A 106 -17.68 15.36 -19.63
CA GLU A 106 -18.14 14.31 -18.71
C GLU A 106 -18.31 12.92 -19.34
N PRO A 107 -18.88 12.78 -20.56
CA PRO A 107 -19.02 11.46 -21.19
C PRO A 107 -17.67 10.79 -21.43
N GLU A 108 -16.69 11.56 -21.89
CA GLU A 108 -15.34 11.06 -22.15
C GLU A 108 -14.58 10.76 -20.85
N ALA A 109 -14.70 11.61 -19.83
CA ALA A 109 -14.13 11.34 -18.51
C ALA A 109 -14.67 10.04 -17.90
N LYS A 110 -15.96 9.75 -18.05
CA LYS A 110 -16.58 8.48 -17.62
C LYS A 110 -16.00 7.28 -18.39
N ARG A 111 -15.75 7.42 -19.69
CA ARG A 111 -15.12 6.37 -20.51
C ARG A 111 -13.69 6.10 -20.04
N LEU A 112 -12.87 7.16 -19.92
CA LEU A 112 -11.48 7.09 -19.47
C LEU A 112 -11.35 6.50 -18.05
N ALA A 113 -12.23 6.91 -17.13
CA ALA A 113 -12.24 6.40 -15.76
C ALA A 113 -12.52 4.89 -15.70
N ARG A 114 -13.50 4.39 -16.47
CA ARG A 114 -13.80 2.95 -16.55
C ARG A 114 -12.63 2.16 -17.11
N GLU A 115 -11.96 2.71 -18.14
CA GLU A 115 -10.77 2.09 -18.72
C GLU A 115 -9.63 2.01 -17.70
N LEU A 116 -9.41 3.10 -16.94
CA LEU A 116 -8.38 3.14 -15.90
C LEU A 116 -8.66 2.14 -14.77
N VAL A 117 -9.93 2.02 -14.33
CA VAL A 117 -10.34 1.01 -13.35
C VAL A 117 -10.09 -0.40 -13.87
N ARG A 118 -10.43 -0.68 -15.14
CA ARG A 118 -10.16 -1.97 -15.77
C ARG A 118 -8.66 -2.28 -15.82
N LEU A 119 -7.81 -1.31 -16.18
CA LEU A 119 -6.35 -1.49 -16.16
C LEU A 119 -5.82 -1.76 -14.76
N ASN A 120 -6.38 -1.09 -13.74
CA ASN A 120 -6.01 -1.32 -12.35
C ASN A 120 -6.41 -2.72 -11.86
N GLU A 121 -7.58 -3.21 -12.27
CA GLU A 121 -7.99 -4.60 -12.02
C GLU A 121 -7.05 -5.60 -12.69
N GLU A 122 -6.70 -5.38 -13.96
CA GLU A 122 -5.75 -6.26 -14.65
C GLU A 122 -4.37 -6.23 -13.99
N ARG A 123 -3.88 -5.05 -13.61
CA ARG A 123 -2.65 -4.91 -12.84
C ARG A 123 -2.70 -5.73 -11.55
N ARG A 124 -3.83 -5.73 -10.82
CA ARG A 124 -4.01 -6.54 -9.60
C ARG A 124 -4.02 -8.04 -9.89
N ARG A 125 -4.71 -8.48 -10.96
CA ARG A 125 -4.72 -9.90 -11.37
C ARG A 125 -3.33 -10.37 -11.76
N ARG A 126 -2.61 -9.59 -12.55
CA ARG A 126 -1.21 -9.84 -12.94
C ARG A 126 -0.30 -9.93 -11.72
N THR A 127 -0.45 -9.00 -10.77
CA THR A 127 0.28 -9.03 -9.49
C THR A 127 0.04 -10.35 -8.76
N ALA A 128 -1.22 -10.80 -8.66
CA ALA A 128 -1.58 -12.04 -7.98
C ALA A 128 -1.02 -13.30 -8.70
N ARG A 129 -1.06 -13.34 -10.04
CA ARG A 129 -0.47 -14.43 -10.84
C ARG A 129 1.05 -14.52 -10.63
N ASN A 130 1.75 -13.39 -10.74
CA ASN A 130 3.19 -13.34 -10.52
C ASN A 130 3.56 -13.70 -9.07
N GLU A 131 2.77 -13.31 -8.08
CA GLU A 131 2.97 -13.71 -6.68
C GLU A 131 2.78 -15.20 -6.47
N ALA A 132 1.74 -15.80 -7.04
CA ALA A 132 1.51 -17.23 -6.96
C ALA A 132 2.69 -18.01 -7.57
N LEU A 133 3.14 -17.61 -8.76
CA LEU A 133 4.26 -18.22 -9.44
C LEU A 133 5.56 -18.09 -8.64
N VAL A 134 5.89 -16.90 -8.13
CA VAL A 134 7.09 -16.71 -7.31
C VAL A 134 7.05 -17.49 -6.00
N ASN A 135 5.90 -17.52 -5.32
CA ASN A 135 5.77 -18.32 -4.10
C ASN A 135 5.99 -19.81 -4.40
N GLN A 136 5.43 -20.31 -5.49
CA GLN A 136 5.64 -21.68 -5.93
C GLN A 136 7.12 -21.96 -6.23
N LEU A 137 7.82 -21.05 -6.90
CA LEU A 137 9.27 -21.19 -7.16
C LEU A 137 10.07 -21.26 -5.85
N VAL A 138 9.77 -20.40 -4.89
CA VAL A 138 10.44 -20.42 -3.57
C VAL A 138 10.14 -21.70 -2.78
N GLU A 139 8.92 -22.24 -2.89
CA GLU A 139 8.54 -23.51 -2.25
C GLU A 139 9.23 -24.72 -2.90
N GLN A 140 9.35 -24.72 -4.23
CA GLN A 140 10.01 -25.80 -4.98
C GLN A 140 11.55 -25.74 -4.87
N GLU A 141 12.10 -24.54 -4.78
CA GLU A 141 13.54 -24.28 -4.69
C GLU A 141 13.89 -23.64 -3.35
N SER A 142 13.65 -24.36 -2.25
CA SER A 142 13.88 -23.84 -0.88
C SER A 142 15.31 -23.33 -0.64
N HIS A 143 16.30 -23.87 -1.37
CA HIS A 143 17.70 -23.40 -1.34
C HIS A 143 17.88 -21.93 -1.77
N LEU A 144 16.91 -21.33 -2.48
CA LEU A 144 16.90 -19.89 -2.75
C LEU A 144 16.90 -19.05 -1.46
N LEU A 145 16.38 -19.62 -0.36
CA LEU A 145 16.35 -19.00 0.96
C LEU A 145 17.65 -19.19 1.75
N ASP A 146 18.61 -19.97 1.25
CA ASP A 146 19.94 -20.09 1.86
C ASP A 146 20.84 -18.90 1.49
N HIS A 147 20.41 -18.09 0.52
CA HIS A 147 21.15 -16.93 0.04
C HIS A 147 20.71 -15.62 0.70
N PRO A 148 21.64 -14.66 0.89
CA PRO A 148 21.32 -13.36 1.46
C PRO A 148 20.46 -12.48 0.53
N ILE A 149 20.45 -12.78 -0.78
CA ILE A 149 19.56 -12.16 -1.77
C ILE A 149 18.61 -13.23 -2.31
N LEU A 150 17.31 -12.92 -2.33
CA LEU A 150 16.32 -13.72 -3.04
C LEU A 150 16.31 -13.31 -4.52
N PHE A 151 16.89 -14.16 -5.37
CA PHE A 151 16.96 -13.92 -6.82
C PHE A 151 15.84 -14.67 -7.54
N LEU A 152 14.92 -13.91 -8.14
CA LEU A 152 13.71 -14.42 -8.77
C LEU A 152 13.71 -14.07 -10.26
N TYR A 153 13.69 -15.10 -11.08
CA TYR A 153 13.48 -14.98 -12.52
C TYR A 153 12.68 -16.18 -13.01
N HIS A 154 11.67 -15.93 -13.85
CA HIS A 154 10.95 -16.97 -14.55
C HIS A 154 10.37 -16.42 -15.85
N ALA A 155 10.36 -17.25 -16.90
CA ALA A 155 9.95 -16.85 -18.26
C ALA A 155 8.46 -16.49 -18.36
N GLU A 156 7.64 -16.95 -17.42
CA GLU A 156 6.20 -16.64 -17.38
C GLU A 156 5.86 -15.41 -16.53
N LEU A 157 6.83 -14.74 -15.91
CA LEU A 157 6.54 -13.53 -15.14
C LEU A 157 6.12 -12.40 -16.06
N GLU A 158 4.97 -11.81 -15.79
CA GLU A 158 4.45 -10.73 -16.62
C GLU A 158 5.04 -9.36 -16.22
N PRO A 159 5.33 -8.45 -17.18
CA PRO A 159 5.89 -7.12 -16.91
C PRO A 159 4.89 -6.16 -16.25
N GLY A 160 5.41 -5.06 -15.68
CA GLY A 160 4.61 -3.93 -15.16
C GLY A 160 4.28 -4.00 -13.67
N VAL A 161 4.48 -5.16 -13.04
CA VAL A 161 4.20 -5.39 -11.60
C VAL A 161 5.44 -5.76 -10.78
N SER A 162 6.62 -5.79 -11.40
CA SER A 162 7.89 -6.25 -10.83
C SER A 162 8.19 -5.60 -9.48
N GLY A 163 8.10 -4.27 -9.40
CA GLY A 163 8.35 -3.56 -8.14
C GLY A 163 7.36 -3.89 -7.02
N ILE A 164 6.08 -4.15 -7.34
CA ILE A 164 5.06 -4.48 -6.33
C ILE A 164 5.33 -5.87 -5.75
N VAL A 165 5.58 -6.85 -6.63
CA VAL A 165 5.86 -8.22 -6.22
C VAL A 165 7.19 -8.29 -5.47
N ALA A 166 8.23 -7.60 -5.94
CA ALA A 166 9.51 -7.52 -5.25
C ALA A 166 9.37 -6.98 -3.82
N THR A 167 8.66 -5.85 -3.62
CA THR A 167 8.42 -5.31 -2.27
C THR A 167 7.70 -6.30 -1.36
N ARG A 168 6.68 -7.01 -1.86
CA ARG A 168 5.98 -8.03 -1.06
C ARG A 168 6.87 -9.23 -0.71
N MET A 169 7.77 -9.62 -1.61
CA MET A 169 8.74 -10.68 -1.33
C MET A 169 9.78 -10.23 -0.31
N VAL A 170 10.20 -8.96 -0.34
CA VAL A 170 11.07 -8.36 0.67
C VAL A 170 10.37 -8.42 2.04
N GLU A 171 9.10 -7.99 2.12
CA GLU A 171 8.32 -8.03 3.36
C GLU A 171 8.14 -9.46 3.90
N LYS A 172 7.90 -10.43 3.01
CA LYS A 172 7.67 -11.83 3.38
C LYS A 172 8.94 -12.55 3.83
N HIS A 173 10.07 -12.28 3.19
CA HIS A 173 11.32 -13.02 3.40
C HIS A 173 12.41 -12.22 4.12
N LEU A 174 12.12 -10.97 4.46
CA LEU A 174 12.96 -10.03 5.21
C LEU A 174 14.39 -9.93 4.68
N ARG A 175 14.52 -9.87 3.35
CA ARG A 175 15.81 -9.83 2.65
C ARG A 175 15.72 -9.07 1.32
N PRO A 176 16.85 -8.61 0.76
CA PRO A 176 16.88 -8.03 -0.57
C PRO A 176 16.36 -9.00 -1.62
N VAL A 177 15.53 -8.50 -2.53
CA VAL A 177 14.93 -9.27 -3.61
C VAL A 177 15.35 -8.66 -4.94
N VAL A 178 15.93 -9.49 -5.79
CA VAL A 178 16.13 -9.20 -7.21
C VAL A 178 15.02 -9.93 -7.96
N TYR A 179 14.15 -9.18 -8.61
CA TYR A 179 13.02 -9.72 -9.36
C TYR A 179 13.18 -9.36 -10.83
N ILE A 180 13.21 -10.35 -11.71
CA ILE A 180 13.43 -10.17 -13.15
C ILE A 180 12.30 -10.84 -13.92
N ASN A 181 11.74 -10.12 -14.89
CA ASN A 181 10.73 -10.62 -15.81
C ASN A 181 11.15 -10.37 -17.27
N PRO A 182 10.67 -11.18 -18.22
CA PRO A 182 10.76 -10.87 -19.65
C PRO A 182 10.07 -9.54 -20.01
N ASP A 183 10.65 -8.77 -20.91
CA ASP A 183 10.09 -7.51 -21.43
C ASP A 183 10.53 -7.26 -22.89
N GLY A 184 9.95 -8.03 -23.82
CA GLY A 184 10.29 -7.96 -25.24
C GLY A 184 11.70 -8.51 -25.51
N ALA A 185 12.56 -7.70 -26.13
CA ALA A 185 13.89 -8.11 -26.58
C ALA A 185 14.90 -8.32 -25.43
N TYR A 186 14.63 -7.80 -24.24
CA TYR A 186 15.47 -7.91 -23.05
C TYR A 186 14.61 -8.24 -21.82
N ALA A 187 15.25 -8.56 -20.71
CA ALA A 187 14.58 -8.71 -19.43
C ALA A 187 14.64 -7.39 -18.64
N ARG A 188 13.61 -7.14 -17.82
CA ARG A 188 13.61 -6.03 -16.86
C ARG A 188 13.65 -6.54 -15.43
N GLY A 189 14.54 -5.95 -14.66
CA GLY A 189 14.76 -6.25 -13.26
C GLY A 189 14.35 -5.11 -12.35
N SER A 190 13.86 -5.47 -11.16
CA SER A 190 13.69 -4.59 -10.01
C SER A 190 14.43 -5.21 -8.84
N ILE A 191 15.30 -4.44 -8.20
CA ILE A 191 15.87 -4.78 -6.89
C ILE A 191 15.20 -3.93 -5.81
N ARG A 192 14.80 -4.57 -4.72
CA ARG A 192 14.21 -3.93 -3.54
C ARG A 192 14.88 -4.52 -2.30
N THR A 193 14.94 -3.75 -1.23
CA THR A 193 15.47 -4.22 0.04
C THR A 193 14.60 -3.82 1.22
N PHE A 194 14.77 -4.56 2.30
CA PHE A 194 14.32 -4.19 3.63
C PHE A 194 15.42 -3.34 4.27
N GLN A 195 15.05 -2.30 5.03
CA GLN A 195 15.97 -1.48 5.84
C GLN A 195 17.08 -0.75 5.05
N GLN A 196 18.20 -0.41 5.71
CA GLN A 196 19.22 0.54 5.26
C GLN A 196 20.25 -0.02 4.25
N VAL A 197 20.01 -1.21 3.69
CA VAL A 197 20.90 -1.76 2.66
C VAL A 197 20.80 -0.87 1.42
N ASN A 198 21.93 -0.44 0.87
CA ASN A 198 21.93 0.30 -0.39
C ASN A 198 21.96 -0.70 -1.57
N VAL A 199 20.82 -0.86 -2.26
CA VAL A 199 20.72 -1.77 -3.42
C VAL A 199 21.60 -1.36 -4.59
N LEU A 200 21.98 -0.08 -4.71
CA LEU A 200 22.88 0.37 -5.77
C LEU A 200 24.28 -0.23 -5.60
N HIS A 201 24.77 -0.36 -4.37
CA HIS A 201 26.04 -1.02 -4.09
C HIS A 201 26.00 -2.50 -4.49
N LEU A 202 24.86 -3.17 -4.27
CA LEU A 202 24.68 -4.56 -4.72
C LEU A 202 24.80 -4.67 -6.25
N LEU A 203 24.19 -3.73 -6.98
CA LEU A 203 24.22 -3.72 -8.45
C LEU A 203 25.59 -3.34 -9.03
N ASP A 204 26.44 -2.61 -8.30
CA ASP A 204 27.73 -2.13 -8.81
C ASP A 204 28.67 -3.27 -9.24
N ALA A 205 28.58 -4.44 -8.60
CA ALA A 205 29.36 -5.64 -8.97
C ALA A 205 29.02 -6.20 -10.37
N ALA A 206 27.91 -5.76 -10.96
CA ALA A 206 27.40 -6.24 -12.24
C ALA A 206 27.07 -5.10 -13.22
N ARG A 207 27.65 -3.90 -13.00
CA ARG A 207 27.31 -2.69 -13.76
C ARG A 207 27.49 -2.87 -15.27
N ASP A 208 28.50 -3.63 -15.70
CA ASP A 208 28.80 -3.95 -17.10
C ASP A 208 27.74 -4.85 -17.77
N LEU A 209 26.87 -5.50 -17.00
CA LEU A 209 25.83 -6.38 -17.52
C LEU A 209 24.56 -5.63 -17.94
N PHE A 210 24.36 -4.41 -17.45
CA PHE A 210 23.11 -3.68 -17.64
C PHE A 210 23.12 -2.87 -18.94
N ILE A 211 22.01 -2.93 -19.66
CA ILE A 211 21.74 -2.04 -20.79
C ILE A 211 21.40 -0.64 -20.24
N GLN A 212 20.54 -0.60 -19.22
CA GLN A 212 20.22 0.59 -18.43
C GLN A 212 20.03 0.17 -16.98
N PHE A 213 20.44 1.00 -16.02
CA PHE A 213 20.09 0.82 -14.61
C PHE A 213 20.05 2.16 -13.88
N GLY A 214 19.27 2.24 -12.81
CA GLY A 214 19.18 3.43 -11.97
C GLY A 214 18.18 3.27 -10.83
N GLY A 215 18.25 4.15 -9.84
CA GLY A 215 17.35 4.12 -8.70
C GLY A 215 17.87 4.89 -7.48
N HIS A 216 17.39 4.48 -6.32
CA HIS A 216 17.71 5.01 -4.99
C HIS A 216 18.22 3.87 -4.09
N PRO A 217 18.78 4.19 -2.91
CA PRO A 217 19.31 3.16 -2.00
C PRO A 217 18.31 2.05 -1.65
N GLU A 218 17.02 2.35 -1.55
CA GLU A 218 15.99 1.35 -1.21
C GLU A 218 15.50 0.53 -2.42
N ALA A 219 15.77 1.00 -3.64
CA ALA A 219 15.17 0.46 -4.84
C ALA A 219 15.85 0.88 -6.14
N ALA A 220 16.11 -0.07 -7.03
CA ALA A 220 16.59 0.22 -8.37
C ALA A 220 15.92 -0.65 -9.44
N GLY A 221 15.91 -0.14 -10.67
CA GLY A 221 15.44 -0.85 -11.85
C GLY A 221 16.57 -0.98 -12.87
N PHE A 222 16.55 -2.06 -13.65
CA PHE A 222 17.53 -2.29 -14.71
C PHE A 222 16.94 -3.08 -15.89
N SER A 223 17.62 -3.04 -17.02
CA SER A 223 17.41 -3.91 -18.18
C SER A 223 18.67 -4.71 -18.50
N ILE A 224 18.49 -5.97 -18.90
CA ILE A 224 19.58 -6.93 -19.10
C ILE A 224 19.24 -7.90 -20.23
N ALA A 225 20.23 -8.34 -21.00
CA ALA A 225 20.05 -9.39 -22.00
C ALA A 225 19.80 -10.76 -21.33
N TYR A 226 18.95 -11.60 -21.93
CA TYR A 226 18.51 -12.86 -21.31
C TYR A 226 19.66 -13.82 -21.00
N ASP A 227 20.68 -13.88 -21.86
CA ASP A 227 21.88 -14.69 -21.73
C ASP A 227 22.82 -14.24 -20.60
N ARG A 228 22.69 -12.99 -20.14
CA ARG A 228 23.48 -12.42 -19.03
C ARG A 228 22.84 -12.64 -17.65
N ILE A 229 21.59 -13.12 -17.57
CA ILE A 229 20.88 -13.35 -16.29
C ILE A 229 21.62 -14.34 -15.37
N PRO A 230 22.14 -15.48 -15.85
CA PRO A 230 22.91 -16.41 -15.00
C PRO A 230 24.18 -15.76 -14.43
N GLU A 231 24.88 -14.96 -15.22
CA GLU A 231 26.07 -14.23 -14.79
C GLU A 231 25.72 -13.18 -13.72
N LEU A 232 24.62 -12.44 -13.92
CA LEU A 232 24.09 -11.50 -12.93
C LEU A 232 23.80 -12.20 -11.60
N LYS A 233 23.08 -13.34 -11.63
CA LYS A 233 22.78 -14.13 -10.42
C LYS A 233 24.06 -14.48 -9.67
N SER A 234 25.07 -15.01 -10.37
CA SER A 234 26.35 -15.40 -9.77
C SER A 234 27.07 -14.20 -9.13
N ARG A 235 27.24 -13.09 -9.86
CA ARG A 235 27.95 -11.91 -9.36
C ARG A 235 27.26 -11.27 -8.16
N LEU A 236 25.93 -11.15 -8.19
CA LEU A 236 25.18 -10.57 -7.08
C LEU A 236 25.24 -11.45 -5.84
N LEU A 237 25.06 -12.78 -5.97
CA LEU A 237 25.12 -13.69 -4.82
C LEU A 237 26.52 -13.69 -4.17
N ASN A 238 27.58 -13.67 -4.97
CA ASN A 238 28.96 -13.61 -4.46
C ASN A 238 29.25 -12.28 -3.76
N HIS A 239 28.84 -11.16 -4.36
CA HIS A 239 29.07 -9.84 -3.79
C HIS A 239 28.24 -9.60 -2.53
N ALA A 240 27.00 -10.08 -2.50
CA ALA A 240 26.12 -10.00 -1.35
C ALA A 240 26.70 -10.70 -0.13
N GLY A 241 27.36 -11.86 -0.32
CA GLY A 241 28.11 -12.51 0.75
C GLY A 241 29.18 -11.60 1.36
N GLN A 242 29.83 -10.74 0.58
CA GLN A 242 30.86 -9.83 1.09
C GLN A 242 30.28 -8.59 1.78
N VAL A 243 29.19 -8.05 1.24
CA VAL A 243 28.58 -6.79 1.70
C VAL A 243 27.62 -7.01 2.87
N LEU A 244 26.83 -8.08 2.85
CA LEU A 244 25.75 -8.31 3.83
C LEU A 244 26.18 -9.17 5.01
N LEU A 245 27.21 -10.03 4.90
CA LEU A 245 27.67 -10.84 6.05
C LEU A 245 28.30 -10.01 7.18
N ASN A 246 28.68 -8.76 6.91
CA ASN A 246 29.20 -7.82 7.90
C ASN A 246 28.09 -6.96 8.54
N ASP A 247 26.84 -7.09 8.10
CA ASP A 247 25.71 -6.35 8.62
C ASP A 247 25.02 -7.15 9.75
N PRO A 248 24.90 -6.59 10.98
CA PRO A 248 24.26 -7.25 12.13
C PRO A 248 22.82 -7.74 11.86
N VAL A 249 22.13 -7.16 10.87
CA VAL A 249 20.78 -7.55 10.45
C VAL A 249 20.77 -8.93 9.80
N PHE A 250 21.85 -9.32 9.10
CA PHE A 250 21.96 -10.61 8.39
C PHE A 250 22.71 -11.67 9.20
N SER A 251 23.41 -11.30 10.27
CA SER A 251 24.17 -12.22 11.14
C SER A 251 23.30 -13.04 12.10
N GLY A 252 22.00 -13.17 11.83
CA GLY A 252 21.14 -14.12 12.54
C GLY A 252 20.52 -13.63 13.84
N SER A 253 20.42 -12.32 14.09
CA SER A 253 19.41 -11.87 15.04
C SER A 253 18.04 -12.03 14.37
N PRO A 254 17.17 -12.96 14.82
CA PRO A 254 15.80 -12.93 14.35
C PRO A 254 15.29 -11.52 14.65
N LEU A 255 14.85 -10.82 13.60
CA LEU A 255 14.00 -9.66 13.78
C LEU A 255 12.86 -10.16 14.65
N VAL A 256 12.93 -9.88 15.96
CA VAL A 256 11.83 -10.15 16.87
C VAL A 256 10.73 -9.26 16.34
N GLU A 257 9.84 -9.84 15.54
CA GLU A 257 8.66 -9.15 15.09
C GLU A 257 7.90 -8.85 16.37
N SER A 258 8.05 -7.62 16.86
CA SER A 258 7.30 -7.16 18.02
C SER A 258 5.83 -7.45 17.70
N THR A 259 5.20 -8.29 18.53
CA THR A 259 3.80 -8.64 18.34
C THR A 259 2.92 -7.40 18.48
N GLU A 260 3.40 -6.38 19.20
CA GLU A 260 2.74 -5.08 19.30
C GLU A 260 3.34 -4.06 18.31
N PRO A 261 2.50 -3.18 17.69
CA PRO A 261 2.98 -2.02 16.95
C PRO A 261 3.89 -1.13 17.81
N PRO A 262 4.93 -0.51 17.23
CA PRO A 262 5.92 0.27 17.99
C PRO A 262 5.33 1.49 18.69
N TRP A 263 4.18 1.99 18.23
CA TRP A 263 3.47 3.13 18.82
C TRP A 263 1.97 2.87 18.79
N HIS A 264 1.30 3.07 19.92
CA HIS A 264 -0.15 2.97 20.02
C HIS A 264 -0.69 3.82 21.17
N LEU A 265 -1.98 4.14 21.12
CA LEU A 265 -2.72 4.81 22.20
C LEU A 265 -3.71 3.84 22.83
N GLU A 266 -3.64 3.66 24.14
CA GLU A 266 -4.65 2.86 24.85
C GLU A 266 -6.00 3.57 24.86
N ILE A 267 -7.07 2.83 24.60
CA ILE A 267 -8.42 3.38 24.56
C ILE A 267 -9.45 2.39 25.11
N LEU A 268 -10.48 2.90 25.78
CA LEU A 268 -11.61 2.10 26.22
C LEU A 268 -12.57 1.84 25.05
N PRO A 269 -13.20 0.65 24.97
CA PRO A 269 -14.15 0.32 23.90
C PRO A 269 -15.24 1.39 23.65
N GLY A 270 -15.79 1.98 24.72
CA GLY A 270 -16.85 3.00 24.62
C GLY A 270 -16.41 4.33 24.00
N GLN A 271 -15.10 4.61 23.97
CA GLN A 271 -14.55 5.84 23.37
C GLN A 271 -14.37 5.70 21.85
N LEU A 272 -14.44 4.49 21.28
CA LEU A 272 -14.44 4.25 19.84
C LEU A 272 -15.78 4.64 19.21
N ASN A 273 -16.04 5.94 19.13
CA ASN A 273 -17.32 6.49 18.73
C ASN A 273 -17.16 7.64 17.71
N ARG A 274 -18.29 8.19 17.26
CA ARG A 274 -18.30 9.23 16.22
C ARG A 274 -17.67 10.55 16.67
N ALA A 275 -17.62 10.84 17.97
CA ALA A 275 -16.97 12.04 18.48
C ALA A 275 -15.45 11.94 18.32
N LEU A 276 -14.87 10.80 18.70
CA LEU A 276 -13.45 10.52 18.46
C LEU A 276 -13.09 10.62 16.98
N LEU A 277 -13.92 10.07 16.08
CA LEU A 277 -13.67 10.20 14.64
C LEU A 277 -13.61 11.67 14.20
N LYS A 278 -14.50 12.53 14.69
CA LYS A 278 -14.49 13.97 14.36
C LYS A 278 -13.23 14.67 14.88
N GLU A 279 -12.69 14.24 16.01
CA GLU A 279 -11.42 14.76 16.52
C GLU A 279 -10.25 14.30 15.64
N LEU A 280 -10.23 13.04 15.23
CA LEU A 280 -9.23 12.49 14.30
C LEU A 280 -9.23 13.20 12.94
N ASP A 281 -10.39 13.63 12.46
CA ASP A 281 -10.53 14.39 11.20
C ASP A 281 -9.72 15.71 11.19
N LEU A 282 -9.42 16.26 12.36
CA LEU A 282 -8.56 17.46 12.49
C LEU A 282 -7.09 17.16 12.14
N PHE A 283 -6.67 15.90 12.30
CA PHE A 283 -5.30 15.44 12.05
C PHE A 283 -5.08 14.94 10.61
N GLU A 284 -6.13 14.80 9.81
CA GLU A 284 -6.01 14.54 8.36
C GLU A 284 -5.29 15.72 7.63
N PRO A 285 -4.49 15.45 6.59
CA PRO A 285 -4.24 14.16 5.95
C PRO A 285 -3.24 13.25 6.71
N PHE A 286 -3.56 11.97 6.89
CA PHE A 286 -2.61 10.97 7.38
C PHE A 286 -1.71 10.44 6.26
N GLY A 287 -0.48 10.05 6.58
CA GLY A 287 0.52 9.51 5.64
C GLY A 287 1.93 9.50 6.23
N THR A 288 2.97 9.39 5.38
CA THR A 288 4.36 9.46 5.84
C THR A 288 4.61 10.72 6.64
N GLY A 289 5.27 10.63 7.80
CA GLY A 289 5.53 11.78 8.69
C GLY A 289 4.32 12.29 9.49
N ASN A 290 3.10 11.80 9.22
CA ASN A 290 1.90 12.02 10.04
C ASN A 290 1.02 10.75 10.01
N PRO A 291 1.45 9.66 10.67
CA PRO A 291 0.74 8.38 10.62
C PRO A 291 -0.64 8.47 11.26
N GLU A 292 -1.54 7.59 10.80
CA GLU A 292 -2.85 7.40 11.44
C GLU A 292 -2.65 6.83 12.86
N PRO A 293 -3.37 7.32 13.89
CA PRO A 293 -3.25 6.79 15.24
C PRO A 293 -3.72 5.34 15.33
N ILE A 294 -2.83 4.48 15.84
CA ILE A 294 -3.16 3.10 16.18
C ILE A 294 -3.66 3.07 17.62
N PHE A 295 -4.87 2.59 17.82
CA PHE A 295 -5.47 2.40 19.13
C PHE A 295 -5.31 0.97 19.61
N LYS A 296 -4.95 0.80 20.89
CA LYS A 296 -4.91 -0.46 21.61
C LYS A 296 -6.15 -0.57 22.50
N VAL A 297 -7.01 -1.54 22.21
CA VAL A 297 -8.11 -1.96 23.11
C VAL A 297 -7.65 -3.19 23.87
N ARG A 298 -7.50 -3.06 25.20
CA ARG A 298 -6.98 -4.12 26.05
C ARG A 298 -8.06 -5.12 26.47
N ALA A 299 -7.62 -6.36 26.64
CA ALA A 299 -8.33 -7.48 27.25
C ALA A 299 -9.85 -7.48 27.00
N THR A 300 -10.24 -7.43 25.73
CA THR A 300 -11.65 -7.25 25.36
C THR A 300 -12.27 -8.52 24.80
N ARG A 301 -13.54 -8.74 25.11
CA ARG A 301 -14.30 -9.88 24.60
C ARG A 301 -14.85 -9.58 23.22
N LEU A 302 -14.59 -10.49 22.29
CA LEU A 302 -15.13 -10.43 20.93
C LEU A 302 -16.53 -11.06 20.93
N ILE A 303 -17.51 -10.35 20.40
CA ILE A 303 -18.92 -10.78 20.35
C ILE A 303 -19.47 -10.63 18.92
N ASN A 304 -20.56 -11.32 18.60
CA ASN A 304 -21.22 -11.26 17.29
C ASN A 304 -20.25 -11.50 16.10
N CYS A 305 -19.32 -12.45 16.27
CA CYS A 305 -18.31 -12.77 15.27
C CYS A 305 -18.93 -13.46 14.05
N LYS A 306 -18.52 -13.03 12.86
CA LYS A 306 -18.85 -13.62 11.57
C LYS A 306 -17.60 -13.70 10.71
N LEU A 307 -17.23 -14.91 10.32
CA LEU A 307 -16.21 -15.15 9.32
C LEU A 307 -16.70 -14.73 7.93
N MET A 308 -15.77 -14.23 7.13
CA MET A 308 -15.99 -13.70 5.78
C MET A 308 -14.91 -14.24 4.84
N SER A 309 -15.24 -14.36 3.55
CA SER A 309 -14.32 -14.86 2.51
C SER A 309 -13.68 -16.19 2.91
N ASP A 310 -14.52 -17.20 3.15
CA ASP A 310 -14.11 -18.56 3.52
C ASP A 310 -13.17 -18.64 4.74
N GLY A 311 -13.39 -17.74 5.72
CA GLY A 311 -12.60 -17.71 6.96
C GLY A 311 -11.33 -16.86 6.89
N LEU A 312 -11.03 -16.26 5.74
CA LEU A 312 -9.87 -15.38 5.61
C LEU A 312 -10.02 -14.10 6.45
N HIS A 313 -11.23 -13.58 6.62
CA HIS A 313 -11.49 -12.33 7.32
C HIS A 313 -12.52 -12.54 8.44
N ALA A 314 -12.53 -11.65 9.42
CA ALA A 314 -13.56 -11.66 10.47
C ALA A 314 -14.17 -10.28 10.64
N ARG A 315 -15.50 -10.26 10.81
CA ARG A 315 -16.25 -9.12 11.33
C ARG A 315 -16.80 -9.47 12.69
N PHE A 316 -16.63 -8.60 13.67
CA PHE A 316 -17.12 -8.82 15.03
C PHE A 316 -17.44 -7.48 15.69
N GLN A 317 -17.97 -7.54 16.90
CA GLN A 317 -18.16 -6.40 17.79
C GLN A 317 -17.35 -6.62 19.07
N ILE A 318 -17.11 -5.54 19.79
CA ILE A 318 -16.33 -5.55 21.02
C ILE A 318 -17.24 -5.24 22.19
N GLN A 319 -17.16 -6.01 23.28
CA GLN A 319 -17.94 -5.73 24.48
C GLN A 319 -17.61 -4.33 25.05
N GLY A 320 -18.65 -3.54 25.34
CA GLY A 320 -18.52 -2.17 25.85
C GLY A 320 -18.33 -1.09 24.79
N ALA A 321 -18.16 -1.46 23.51
CA ALA A 321 -18.20 -0.51 22.41
C ALA A 321 -19.64 -0.15 22.01
N PRO A 322 -19.88 0.96 21.31
CA PRO A 322 -21.20 1.28 20.78
C PRO A 322 -21.73 0.17 19.86
N ALA A 323 -23.00 -0.20 19.99
CA ALA A 323 -23.61 -1.31 19.25
C ALA A 323 -23.58 -1.16 17.72
N TYR A 324 -23.33 0.04 17.20
CA TYR A 324 -23.20 0.32 15.78
C TYR A 324 -21.75 0.22 15.25
N LEU A 325 -20.76 -0.01 16.12
CA LEU A 325 -19.36 -0.14 15.74
C LEU A 325 -19.07 -1.59 15.31
N ASP A 326 -18.82 -1.79 14.03
CA ASP A 326 -18.29 -3.05 13.51
C ASP A 326 -16.75 -3.01 13.59
N CYS A 327 -16.14 -4.13 13.96
CA CYS A 327 -14.69 -4.35 13.88
C CYS A 327 -14.39 -5.30 12.72
N ILE A 328 -13.40 -4.96 11.89
CA ILE A 328 -13.01 -5.79 10.74
C ILE A 328 -11.54 -6.14 10.86
N ALA A 329 -11.24 -7.43 10.96
CA ALA A 329 -9.89 -7.98 10.93
C ALA A 329 -9.64 -8.67 9.59
N TRP A 330 -8.82 -8.05 8.74
CA TRP A 330 -8.43 -8.59 7.45
C TRP A 330 -7.32 -9.62 7.61
N ARG A 331 -7.45 -10.74 6.91
CA ARG A 331 -6.51 -11.89 6.89
C ARG A 331 -6.22 -12.51 8.27
N GLN A 332 -7.08 -12.27 9.25
CA GLN A 332 -6.92 -12.71 10.64
C GLN A 332 -8.13 -13.53 11.12
N GLY A 333 -8.95 -14.06 10.19
CA GLY A 333 -10.17 -14.77 10.54
C GLY A 333 -9.94 -16.00 11.43
N ALA A 334 -8.93 -16.80 11.13
CA ALA A 334 -8.57 -17.97 11.94
C ALA A 334 -8.16 -17.60 13.39
N VAL A 335 -7.41 -16.50 13.57
CA VAL A 335 -7.00 -16.02 14.90
C VAL A 335 -8.22 -15.57 15.71
N VAL A 336 -9.10 -14.80 15.09
CA VAL A 336 -10.34 -14.33 15.73
C VAL A 336 -11.24 -15.49 16.10
N ASP A 337 -11.42 -16.47 15.21
CA ASP A 337 -12.24 -17.66 15.45
C ASP A 337 -11.71 -18.47 16.65
N ALA A 338 -10.40 -18.71 16.71
CA ALA A 338 -9.77 -19.40 17.83
C ALA A 338 -9.99 -18.70 19.17
N ILE A 339 -9.86 -17.36 19.22
CA ILE A 339 -10.11 -16.56 20.43
C ILE A 339 -11.57 -16.69 20.88
N VAL A 340 -12.51 -16.61 19.94
CA VAL A 340 -13.95 -16.71 20.23
C VAL A 340 -14.31 -18.10 20.74
N GLN A 341 -13.81 -19.17 20.09
CA GLN A 341 -14.07 -20.56 20.49
C GLN A 341 -13.50 -20.87 21.88
N LYS A 342 -12.31 -20.35 22.21
CA LYS A 342 -11.70 -20.48 23.54
C LYS A 342 -12.29 -19.54 24.59
N GLN A 343 -13.25 -18.68 24.22
CA GLN A 343 -13.81 -17.63 25.07
C GLN A 343 -12.74 -16.73 25.71
N GLN A 344 -11.63 -16.51 25.00
CA GLN A 344 -10.53 -15.67 25.46
C GLN A 344 -10.85 -14.19 25.22
N SER A 345 -10.17 -13.34 25.99
CA SER A 345 -10.10 -11.92 25.65
C SER A 345 -9.02 -11.68 24.60
N ALA A 346 -9.06 -10.52 23.95
CA ALA A 346 -8.06 -10.13 22.96
C ALA A 346 -7.48 -8.74 23.26
N TRP A 347 -6.24 -8.52 22.82
CA TRP A 347 -5.72 -7.18 22.58
C TRP A 347 -5.92 -6.86 21.10
N LEU A 348 -6.55 -5.72 20.84
CA LEU A 348 -6.83 -5.27 19.48
C LEU A 348 -6.03 -4.02 19.19
N PHE A 349 -5.34 -4.01 18.05
CA PHE A 349 -4.64 -2.85 17.52
C PHE A 349 -5.30 -2.46 16.21
N GLY A 350 -5.66 -1.20 16.07
CA GLY A 350 -6.37 -0.75 14.88
C GLY A 350 -6.67 0.73 14.85
N SER A 351 -7.32 1.16 13.77
CA SER A 351 -7.69 2.55 13.54
C SER A 351 -9.20 2.70 13.39
N LEU A 352 -9.74 3.84 13.81
CA LEU A 352 -11.16 4.15 13.67
C LEU A 352 -11.42 4.86 12.34
N GLU A 353 -12.38 4.36 11.55
CA GLU A 353 -12.66 4.87 10.21
C GLU A 353 -14.16 4.93 9.90
N MET A 354 -14.50 5.70 8.86
CA MET A 354 -15.81 5.62 8.22
C MET A 354 -15.71 4.75 6.97
N SER A 355 -16.36 3.59 7.01
CA SER A 355 -16.47 2.70 5.86
C SER A 355 -17.71 3.05 5.04
N TYR A 356 -17.54 3.12 3.71
CA TYR A 356 -18.64 3.37 2.77
C TYR A 356 -18.87 2.12 1.93
N PHE A 357 -19.93 1.38 2.24
CA PHE A 357 -20.29 0.18 1.49
C PHE A 357 -21.73 0.30 0.99
N ARG A 358 -21.92 0.14 -0.33
CA ARG A 358 -23.23 0.26 -1.00
C ARG A 358 -23.98 1.55 -0.63
N GLY A 359 -23.26 2.68 -0.60
CA GLY A 359 -23.82 4.00 -0.30
C GLY A 359 -24.17 4.24 1.17
N ARG A 360 -23.84 3.33 2.09
CA ARG A 360 -24.06 3.51 3.53
C ARG A 360 -22.73 3.73 4.24
N ALA A 361 -22.64 4.86 4.94
CA ALA A 361 -21.56 5.17 5.86
C ALA A 361 -21.75 4.40 7.18
N ARG A 362 -20.72 3.68 7.62
CA ARG A 362 -20.69 2.97 8.90
C ARG A 362 -19.38 3.26 9.62
N LEU A 363 -19.48 3.58 10.90
CA LEU A 363 -18.30 3.66 11.75
C LEU A 363 -17.75 2.25 11.93
N GLN A 364 -16.46 2.10 11.71
CA GLN A 364 -15.78 0.82 11.77
C GLN A 364 -14.45 0.97 12.50
N PHE A 365 -14.08 -0.02 13.29
CA PHE A 365 -12.72 -0.17 13.79
C PHE A 365 -11.99 -1.16 12.88
N ARG A 366 -11.07 -0.66 12.06
CA ARG A 366 -10.22 -1.53 11.23
C ARG A 366 -9.12 -2.09 12.11
N VAL A 367 -9.16 -3.39 12.31
CA VAL A 367 -8.22 -4.10 13.16
C VAL A 367 -7.03 -4.51 12.32
N ASP A 368 -5.90 -3.89 12.63
CA ASP A 368 -4.61 -4.16 11.99
C ASP A 368 -3.98 -5.41 12.62
N ARG A 369 -4.19 -5.64 13.93
CA ARG A 369 -3.69 -6.82 14.63
C ARG A 369 -4.60 -7.29 15.78
N VAL A 370 -4.79 -8.60 15.87
CA VAL A 370 -5.50 -9.30 16.96
C VAL A 370 -4.50 -10.19 17.70
N LEU A 371 -4.35 -10.00 19.01
CA LEU A 371 -3.56 -10.88 19.85
C LEU A 371 -4.46 -11.54 20.91
N PRO A 372 -4.35 -12.85 21.16
CA PRO A 372 -5.03 -13.49 22.28
C PRO A 372 -4.48 -12.91 23.59
N HIS A 373 -5.37 -12.63 24.53
CA HIS A 373 -5.02 -12.33 25.91
C HIS A 373 -5.36 -13.53 26.77
N GLU A 374 -4.33 -14.28 27.13
CA GLU A 374 -4.43 -15.28 28.18
C GLU A 374 -4.32 -14.55 29.51
N ALA A 375 -5.40 -14.56 30.29
CA ALA A 375 -5.30 -14.17 31.69
C ALA A 375 -4.35 -15.16 32.35
N ALA A 376 -3.24 -14.67 32.92
CA ALA A 376 -2.46 -15.47 33.84
C ALA A 376 -3.39 -15.85 35.00
N PHE A 377 -3.68 -17.13 35.15
CA PHE A 377 -4.46 -17.66 36.27
C PHE A 377 -3.66 -17.59 37.56
#